data_AF-A0A839ANL2-F1
#
_entry.id   AF-A0A839ANL2-F1
#
_cell.length_a   1.000
_cell.length_b   1.000
_cell.length_c   1.000
_cell.angle_alpha   90.00
_cell.angle_beta   90.00
_cell.angle_gamma   90.00
#
_symmetry.space_group_name_H-M   'P 1'
#
loop_
_entity.id
_entity.type
_entity.pdbx_description
1 polymer ?
#
loop_
_entity_poly.entity_id
_entity_poly.type
_entity_poly.pdbx_seq_one_letter_code
_entity_poly.pdbx_strand_id
1 'polypeptide(L)'
;MKKKFSFIFLTLIFITLNTITAQVKFKINVNKNKIDIKESLKVDFIINKKENNFQAPGFKKFTIVRGPFQSESQSWINGKNTYSKTYTYILTAKKEGKLIIPSATCNIDSKLYKTTPTSIEVVTNKSQVKKNSKVLYTKFGSPINREKFFISCKDQINKGINNTDKKKIDIPAFCSCITDNLVKKLVANDIQDAIENEKILGLLFKNQNDPELKTCFEKSTINSFKLTDFNNLIINKSMYIGCLNQMTSKQQKNGQMSLNNAKKYCSCFAAGFVSKGYTYLDVKKITSQNDEFFNEALIPCLNKVVKKVAYQPNDIIGNSFLSKVPLIEQNHYGYKVKMSIGSIFKYYVFDTGASDVMINKDLEKYLLSKDIIKQEDYLGTKSIILGNDKNINARIVRLNNIKIGDYVVNNVEAAIIDSKKLFFGRSLLNKFKKWQFDSQDKILTLYK
;
A
#
# COMPACT_ATOMS: atom_id res chain seq x y z
N MET A 1 89.17 7.81 12.62
CA MET A 1 87.88 7.07 12.58
C MET A 1 87.18 7.21 11.22
N LYS A 2 87.80 6.82 10.10
CA LYS A 2 87.28 7.05 8.73
C LYS A 2 86.79 5.78 7.98
N LYS A 3 86.75 4.61 8.64
CA LYS A 3 86.38 3.32 8.00
C LYS A 3 85.00 2.76 8.37
N LYS A 4 84.21 3.42 9.22
CA LYS A 4 82.85 2.97 9.59
C LYS A 4 81.70 3.65 8.82
N PHE A 5 81.98 4.74 8.08
CA PHE A 5 80.95 5.46 7.31
C PHE A 5 80.69 4.86 5.90
N SER A 6 81.58 4.02 5.38
CA SER A 6 81.41 3.38 4.06
C SER A 6 80.40 2.21 4.08
N PHE A 7 80.24 1.54 5.22
CA PHE A 7 79.36 0.37 5.33
C PHE A 7 77.87 0.71 5.49
N ILE A 8 77.53 1.96 5.82
CA ILE A 8 76.15 2.43 6.00
C ILE A 8 75.56 2.95 4.68
N PHE A 9 76.40 3.35 3.72
CA PHE A 9 75.94 3.83 2.41
C PHE A 9 75.66 2.67 1.43
N LEU A 10 76.27 1.49 1.63
CA LEU A 10 76.09 0.32 0.75
C LEU A 10 74.87 -0.55 1.12
N THR A 11 74.36 -0.46 2.36
CA THR A 11 73.10 -1.12 2.78
C THR A 11 71.86 -0.29 2.47
N LEU A 12 72.01 1.00 2.12
CA LEU A 12 70.90 1.90 1.77
C LEU A 12 70.50 1.86 0.28
N ILE A 13 71.33 1.25 -0.58
CA ILE A 13 71.11 1.15 -2.03
C ILE A 13 70.39 -0.14 -2.46
N PHE A 14 70.18 -1.10 -1.54
CA PHE A 14 69.49 -2.37 -1.84
C PHE A 14 68.00 -2.38 -1.51
N ILE A 15 67.39 -1.23 -1.21
CA ILE A 15 65.93 -1.07 -1.24
C ILE A 15 65.55 -0.75 -2.69
N THR A 16 65.74 -1.74 -3.57
CA THR A 16 65.12 -1.69 -4.88
C THR A 16 63.62 -1.80 -4.68
N LEU A 17 62.95 -0.72 -5.08
CA LEU A 17 61.51 -0.57 -5.14
C LEU A 17 60.89 -1.73 -5.94
N ASN A 18 60.52 -2.81 -5.25
CA ASN A 18 59.55 -3.76 -5.76
C ASN A 18 58.17 -3.09 -5.67
N THR A 19 57.90 -2.18 -6.61
CA THR A 19 56.53 -1.73 -6.87
C THR A 19 55.76 -2.93 -7.43
N ILE A 20 55.10 -3.68 -6.55
CA ILE A 20 54.15 -4.72 -6.95
C ILE A 20 52.95 -3.99 -7.55
N THR A 21 53.04 -3.61 -8.81
CA THR A 21 51.89 -3.13 -9.57
C THR A 21 50.95 -4.31 -9.77
N ALA A 22 49.68 -4.15 -9.37
CA ALA A 22 48.70 -5.20 -9.58
C ALA A 22 48.56 -5.50 -11.08
N GLN A 23 48.81 -6.74 -11.49
CA GLN A 23 48.68 -7.18 -12.88
C GLN A 23 47.27 -6.86 -13.41
N VAL A 24 47.19 -6.23 -14.58
CA VAL A 24 45.92 -5.97 -15.28
C VAL A 24 45.27 -7.30 -15.64
N LYS A 25 44.04 -7.50 -15.18
CA LYS A 25 43.18 -8.65 -15.46
C LYS A 25 42.01 -8.15 -16.31
N PHE A 26 42.01 -8.55 -17.57
CA PHE A 26 40.91 -8.33 -18.50
C PHE A 26 40.40 -9.69 -18.99
N LYS A 27 39.22 -10.10 -18.52
CA LYS A 27 38.71 -11.47 -18.74
C LYS A 27 37.27 -11.50 -19.19
N ILE A 28 36.91 -12.57 -19.89
CA ILE A 28 35.53 -12.95 -20.18
C ILE A 28 35.05 -13.86 -19.07
N ASN A 29 33.84 -13.64 -18.58
CA ASN A 29 33.14 -14.54 -17.69
C ASN A 29 31.77 -14.85 -18.30
N VAL A 30 31.43 -16.13 -18.42
CA VAL A 30 30.13 -16.57 -18.93
C VAL A 30 29.35 -17.23 -17.80
N ASN A 31 28.04 -17.03 -17.75
CA ASN A 31 27.22 -17.65 -16.68
C ASN A 31 27.05 -19.16 -16.85
N LYS A 32 27.23 -19.68 -18.07
CA LYS A 32 27.13 -21.10 -18.43
C LYS A 32 28.15 -21.43 -19.50
N ASN A 33 28.67 -22.66 -19.51
CA ASN A 33 29.57 -23.16 -20.56
C ASN A 33 28.84 -23.99 -21.63
N LYS A 34 27.57 -24.31 -21.39
CA LYS A 34 26.65 -25.04 -22.28
C LYS A 34 25.25 -24.44 -22.21
N ILE A 35 24.61 -24.21 -23.36
CA ILE A 35 23.26 -23.62 -23.47
C ILE A 35 22.42 -24.32 -24.55
N ASP A 36 21.09 -24.28 -24.40
CA ASP A 36 20.18 -24.61 -25.51
C ASP A 36 20.14 -23.46 -26.53
N ILE A 37 19.89 -23.75 -27.81
CA ILE A 37 19.84 -22.71 -28.85
C ILE A 37 18.79 -21.62 -28.58
N LYS A 38 17.72 -21.94 -27.84
CA LYS A 38 16.65 -21.00 -27.47
C LYS A 38 16.95 -20.23 -26.17
N GLU A 39 18.05 -20.53 -25.51
CA GLU A 39 18.44 -19.93 -24.23
C GLU A 39 19.40 -18.73 -24.43
N SER A 40 19.33 -17.75 -23.52
CA SER A 40 20.22 -16.60 -23.51
C SER A 40 21.46 -16.85 -22.66
N LEU A 41 22.62 -16.42 -23.15
CA LEU A 41 23.91 -16.45 -22.48
C LEU A 41 24.25 -15.06 -21.93
N LYS A 42 24.65 -14.98 -20.66
CA LYS A 42 25.22 -13.75 -20.08
C LYS A 42 26.74 -13.78 -20.19
N VAL A 43 27.31 -12.74 -20.78
CA VAL A 43 28.75 -12.57 -21.00
C VAL A 43 29.22 -11.28 -20.35
N ASP A 44 30.13 -11.40 -19.40
CA ASP A 44 30.72 -10.29 -18.67
C ASP A 44 32.19 -10.11 -19.09
N PHE A 45 32.54 -8.91 -19.56
CA PHE A 45 33.93 -8.50 -19.75
C PHE A 45 34.38 -7.69 -18.54
N ILE A 46 35.30 -8.25 -17.75
CA ILE A 46 35.68 -7.72 -16.42
C ILE A 46 37.12 -7.21 -16.47
N ILE A 47 37.33 -5.96 -16.09
CA ILE A 47 38.62 -5.26 -16.07
C ILE A 47 38.90 -4.79 -14.64
N ASN A 48 40.08 -5.07 -14.10
CA ASN A 48 40.47 -4.66 -12.74
C ASN A 48 41.21 -3.32 -12.67
N LYS A 49 41.20 -2.52 -13.74
CA LYS A 49 41.84 -1.20 -13.82
C LYS A 49 41.03 -0.30 -14.74
N LYS A 50 41.02 1.01 -14.48
CA LYS A 50 40.30 1.99 -15.28
C LYS A 50 40.83 2.01 -16.72
N GLU A 51 39.94 1.77 -17.67
CA GLU A 51 40.23 1.73 -19.10
C GLU A 51 39.60 2.90 -19.85
N ASN A 52 40.20 3.21 -21.00
CA ASN A 52 39.61 4.06 -22.02
C ASN A 52 39.30 3.21 -23.27
N ASN A 53 38.29 3.62 -24.02
CA ASN A 53 38.02 3.08 -25.36
C ASN A 53 37.76 1.55 -25.38
N PHE A 54 36.89 1.05 -24.50
CA PHE A 54 36.43 -0.34 -24.56
C PHE A 54 35.72 -0.59 -25.91
N GLN A 55 36.15 -1.64 -26.62
CA GLN A 55 35.52 -2.11 -27.85
C GLN A 55 35.02 -3.54 -27.68
N ALA A 56 33.72 -3.70 -27.87
CA ALA A 56 33.08 -5.01 -27.85
C ALA A 56 33.52 -5.86 -29.06
N PRO A 57 33.59 -7.19 -28.92
CA PRO A 57 33.87 -8.06 -30.05
C PRO A 57 32.72 -8.06 -31.05
N GLY A 58 33.02 -8.37 -32.31
CA GLY A 58 32.00 -8.67 -33.30
C GLY A 58 31.29 -9.98 -32.96
N PHE A 59 30.08 -9.92 -32.41
CA PHE A 59 29.26 -11.09 -32.05
C PHE A 59 28.64 -11.81 -33.26
N LYS A 60 29.38 -12.08 -34.33
CA LYS A 60 28.82 -12.58 -35.62
C LYS A 60 27.92 -13.81 -35.46
N LYS A 61 28.34 -14.77 -34.61
CA LYS A 61 27.64 -16.04 -34.33
C LYS A 61 26.52 -15.93 -33.28
N PHE A 62 26.29 -14.73 -32.75
CA PHE A 62 25.29 -14.45 -31.72
C PHE A 62 24.42 -13.26 -32.11
N THR A 63 23.25 -13.16 -31.51
CA THR A 63 22.40 -11.97 -31.54
C THR A 63 22.50 -11.29 -30.19
N ILE A 64 22.82 -10.00 -30.18
CA ILE A 64 22.78 -9.20 -28.95
C ILE A 64 21.31 -8.96 -28.63
N VAL A 65 20.82 -9.58 -27.55
CA VAL A 65 19.46 -9.36 -27.07
C VAL A 65 19.42 -8.07 -26.26
N ARG A 66 20.43 -7.84 -25.40
CA ARG A 66 20.56 -6.64 -24.54
C ARG A 66 22.03 -6.34 -24.19
N GLY A 67 22.30 -5.08 -23.82
CA GLY A 67 23.60 -4.60 -23.32
C GLY A 67 24.33 -3.66 -24.30
N PRO A 68 25.55 -3.20 -23.96
CA PRO A 68 26.26 -3.49 -22.71
C PRO A 68 25.63 -2.80 -21.49
N PHE A 69 25.42 -3.55 -20.41
CA PHE A 69 25.25 -2.94 -19.09
C PHE A 69 26.62 -2.73 -18.47
N GLN A 70 26.84 -1.58 -17.84
CA GLN A 70 28.10 -1.25 -17.21
C GLN A 70 27.93 -1.22 -15.70
N SER A 71 28.88 -1.80 -14.97
CA SER A 71 28.96 -1.68 -13.52
C SER A 71 30.40 -1.47 -13.09
N GLU A 72 30.62 -0.56 -12.14
CA GLU A 72 31.92 -0.23 -11.59
C GLU A 72 31.87 -0.42 -10.08
N SER A 73 32.91 -1.05 -9.52
CA SER A 73 33.03 -1.33 -8.09
C SER A 73 34.44 -1.00 -7.64
N GLN A 74 34.55 -0.27 -6.54
CA GLN A 74 35.82 0.05 -5.88
C GLN A 74 35.69 -0.26 -4.39
N SER A 75 36.69 -0.92 -3.82
CA SER A 75 36.73 -1.29 -2.41
C SER A 75 38.14 -1.10 -1.86
N TRP A 76 38.22 -0.58 -0.64
CA TRP A 76 39.46 -0.39 0.10
C TRP A 76 39.37 -1.15 1.42
N ILE A 77 40.05 -2.29 1.52
CA ILE A 77 40.07 -3.13 2.72
C ILE A 77 41.53 -3.43 3.08
N ASN A 78 41.92 -3.18 4.34
CA ASN A 78 43.27 -3.46 4.87
C ASN A 78 44.41 -2.93 3.99
N GLY A 79 44.30 -1.67 3.52
CA GLY A 79 45.32 -1.04 2.67
C GLY A 79 45.34 -1.50 1.20
N LYS A 80 44.50 -2.47 0.81
CA LYS A 80 44.40 -2.96 -0.57
C LYS A 80 43.21 -2.33 -1.29
N ASN A 81 43.50 -1.45 -2.25
CA ASN A 81 42.49 -0.94 -3.18
C ASN A 81 42.19 -2.01 -4.25
N THR A 82 40.91 -2.36 -4.42
CA THR A 82 40.43 -3.25 -5.47
C THR A 82 39.43 -2.51 -6.34
N TYR A 83 39.67 -2.52 -7.64
CA TYR A 83 38.83 -1.91 -8.66
C TYR A 83 38.32 -2.98 -9.62
N SER A 84 37.08 -2.89 -10.05
CA SER A 84 36.52 -3.75 -11.09
C SER A 84 35.45 -3.02 -11.89
N LYS A 85 35.61 -2.99 -13.22
CA LYS A 85 34.61 -2.51 -14.16
C LYS A 85 34.16 -3.66 -15.06
N THR A 86 32.86 -3.80 -15.24
CA THR A 86 32.24 -4.93 -15.95
C THR A 86 31.30 -4.46 -17.04
N TYR A 87 31.46 -4.99 -18.25
CA TYR A 87 30.56 -4.82 -19.38
C TYR A 87 29.79 -6.11 -19.62
N THR A 88 28.47 -6.09 -19.42
CA THR A 88 27.59 -7.26 -19.50
C THR A 88 26.77 -7.26 -20.78
N TYR A 89 26.81 -8.36 -21.53
CA TYR A 89 25.95 -8.61 -22.69
C TYR A 89 25.05 -9.82 -22.47
N ILE A 90 23.83 -9.75 -22.98
CA ILE A 90 22.92 -10.89 -23.08
C ILE A 90 22.81 -11.29 -24.54
N LEU A 91 23.25 -12.51 -24.85
CA LEU A 91 23.40 -13.02 -26.21
C LEU A 91 22.51 -14.24 -26.44
N THR A 92 22.03 -14.44 -27.66
CA THR A 92 21.43 -15.71 -28.10
C THR A 92 22.25 -16.29 -29.25
N ALA A 93 22.40 -17.62 -29.29
CA ALA A 93 23.18 -18.29 -30.33
C ALA A 93 22.40 -18.33 -31.64
N LYS A 94 23.07 -18.08 -32.78
CA LYS A 94 22.44 -18.18 -34.11
C LYS A 94 22.45 -19.59 -34.68
N LYS A 95 23.33 -20.46 -34.19
CA LYS A 95 23.53 -21.84 -34.66
C LYS A 95 24.00 -22.74 -33.51
N GLU A 96 23.76 -24.03 -33.66
CA GLU A 96 24.25 -25.09 -32.77
C GLU A 96 25.76 -25.32 -32.92
N GLY A 97 26.34 -26.05 -31.97
CA GLY A 97 27.74 -26.48 -31.96
C GLY A 97 28.61 -25.67 -31.00
N LYS A 98 29.93 -25.91 -31.09
CA LYS A 98 30.93 -25.20 -30.27
C LYS A 98 31.17 -23.80 -30.85
N LEU A 99 30.64 -22.77 -30.19
CA LEU A 99 30.81 -21.37 -30.57
C LEU A 99 31.87 -20.69 -29.70
N ILE A 100 32.44 -19.59 -30.18
CA ILE A 100 33.47 -18.83 -29.48
C ILE A 100 32.94 -17.42 -29.21
N ILE A 101 32.99 -16.99 -27.96
CA ILE A 101 32.87 -15.58 -27.55
C ILE A 101 34.20 -14.90 -27.90
N PRO A 102 34.22 -13.97 -28.89
CA PRO A 102 35.46 -13.38 -29.34
C PRO A 102 36.03 -12.39 -28.31
N SER A 103 37.29 -12.01 -28.51
CA SER A 103 38.00 -11.11 -27.62
C SER A 103 37.50 -9.66 -27.72
N ALA A 104 37.17 -9.03 -26.59
CA ALA A 104 37.05 -7.58 -26.46
C ALA A 104 38.44 -6.92 -26.30
N THR A 105 38.53 -5.64 -26.67
CA THR A 105 39.74 -4.82 -26.54
C THR A 105 39.49 -3.54 -25.72
N CYS A 106 40.53 -3.01 -25.08
CA CYS A 106 40.48 -1.69 -24.44
C CYS A 106 41.91 -1.11 -24.30
N ASN A 107 42.01 0.21 -24.04
CA ASN A 107 43.28 0.88 -23.80
C ASN A 107 43.45 1.20 -22.30
N ILE A 108 44.58 0.78 -21.72
CA ILE A 108 44.95 1.08 -20.33
C ILE A 108 46.38 1.61 -20.35
N ASP A 109 46.61 2.80 -19.83
CA ASP A 109 47.92 3.47 -19.82
C ASP A 109 48.60 3.47 -21.21
N SER A 110 47.83 3.80 -22.25
CA SER A 110 48.27 3.82 -23.66
C SER A 110 48.71 2.47 -24.25
N LYS A 111 48.42 1.35 -23.57
CA LYS A 111 48.62 -0.02 -24.08
C LYS A 111 47.29 -0.70 -24.39
N LEU A 112 47.24 -1.43 -25.51
CA LEU A 112 46.06 -2.20 -25.93
C LEU A 112 46.00 -3.54 -25.19
N TYR A 113 44.93 -3.78 -24.45
CA TYR A 113 44.64 -5.04 -23.78
C TYR A 113 43.53 -5.80 -24.50
N LYS A 114 43.63 -7.13 -24.49
CA LYS A 114 42.65 -8.03 -25.10
C LYS A 114 42.26 -9.13 -24.13
N THR A 115 41.00 -9.53 -24.16
CA THR A 115 40.54 -10.71 -23.40
C THR A 115 40.91 -12.03 -24.10
N THR A 116 40.97 -13.12 -23.36
CA THR A 116 41.08 -14.46 -23.96
C THR A 116 39.70 -14.93 -24.44
N PRO A 117 39.54 -15.30 -25.73
CA PRO A 117 38.28 -15.85 -26.23
C PRO A 117 37.80 -17.06 -25.43
N THR A 118 36.49 -17.19 -25.24
CA THR A 118 35.89 -18.27 -24.42
C THR A 118 34.95 -19.12 -25.26
N SER A 119 35.09 -20.45 -25.19
CA SER A 119 34.22 -21.38 -25.93
C SER A 119 32.94 -21.68 -25.16
N ILE A 120 31.83 -21.79 -25.89
CA ILE A 120 30.51 -22.21 -25.41
C ILE A 120 29.98 -23.38 -26.25
N GLU A 121 29.36 -24.37 -25.63
CA GLU A 121 28.65 -25.44 -26.33
C GLU A 121 27.16 -25.09 -26.49
N VAL A 122 26.66 -25.07 -27.73
CA VAL A 122 25.25 -24.82 -28.03
C VAL A 122 24.59 -26.10 -28.54
N VAL A 123 23.55 -26.58 -27.87
CA VAL A 123 22.89 -27.83 -28.21
C VAL A 123 21.44 -27.63 -28.66
N THR A 124 21.07 -28.37 -29.69
CA THR A 124 19.72 -28.77 -30.10
C THR A 124 19.11 -29.87 -29.26
N ASN A 125 18.36 -29.61 -28.19
CA ASN A 125 17.54 -30.67 -27.60
C ASN A 125 16.33 -30.97 -28.51
N LYS A 126 16.51 -31.91 -29.44
CA LYS A 126 15.40 -32.53 -30.18
C LYS A 126 14.75 -33.57 -29.26
N SER A 127 13.58 -33.23 -28.75
CA SER A 127 12.67 -34.07 -27.98
C SER A 127 13.10 -34.45 -26.56
N GLN A 128 12.75 -33.59 -25.60
CA GLN A 128 12.01 -34.06 -24.42
C GLN A 128 10.82 -33.15 -24.12
N VAL A 129 9.65 -33.78 -24.15
CA VAL A 129 8.42 -33.44 -23.44
C VAL A 129 8.71 -32.90 -22.04
N LYS A 130 7.96 -31.87 -21.64
CA LYS A 130 7.83 -31.28 -20.29
C LYS A 130 8.46 -32.13 -19.17
N LYS A 131 9.66 -31.76 -18.73
CA LYS A 131 10.10 -31.96 -17.33
C LYS A 131 10.23 -30.59 -16.68
N ASN A 132 9.42 -30.38 -15.64
CA ASN A 132 9.44 -29.20 -14.77
C ASN A 132 10.88 -28.87 -14.35
N SER A 133 11.45 -27.76 -14.82
CA SER A 133 12.68 -27.25 -14.20
C SER A 133 12.34 -26.80 -12.78
N LYS A 134 13.07 -27.30 -11.78
CA LYS A 134 12.93 -26.88 -10.37
C LYS A 134 13.16 -25.37 -10.19
N VAL A 135 13.85 -24.74 -11.14
CA VAL A 135 14.22 -23.32 -11.13
C VAL A 135 13.60 -22.61 -12.31
N LEU A 136 12.90 -21.50 -12.04
CA LEU A 136 12.44 -20.50 -13.00
C LEU A 136 13.35 -19.28 -12.97
N TYR A 137 13.28 -18.45 -13.99
CA TYR A 137 14.03 -17.21 -14.05
C TYR A 137 13.08 -16.01 -14.18
N THR A 138 13.35 -14.96 -13.42
CA THR A 138 12.58 -13.70 -13.41
C THR A 138 12.91 -12.82 -14.62
N LYS A 139 12.25 -11.64 -14.72
CA LYS A 139 12.52 -10.61 -15.74
C LYS A 139 14.00 -10.24 -15.88
N PHE A 140 14.74 -10.32 -14.79
CA PHE A 140 16.17 -9.98 -14.72
C PHE A 140 17.07 -11.21 -14.58
N GLY A 141 16.54 -12.42 -14.82
CA GLY A 141 17.31 -13.66 -14.80
C GLY A 141 17.64 -14.18 -13.40
N SER A 142 16.98 -13.68 -12.35
CA SER A 142 17.17 -14.21 -10.99
C SER A 142 16.48 -15.58 -10.88
N PRO A 143 17.11 -16.57 -10.23
CA PRO A 143 16.50 -17.88 -10.04
C PRO A 143 15.38 -17.82 -9.00
N ILE A 144 14.26 -18.49 -9.29
CA ILE A 144 13.12 -18.68 -8.37
C ILE A 144 12.81 -20.17 -8.31
N ASN A 145 12.57 -20.68 -7.11
CA ASN A 145 12.12 -22.06 -6.95
C ASN A 145 10.68 -22.20 -7.48
N ARG A 146 10.52 -22.98 -8.56
CA ARG A 146 9.24 -23.20 -9.25
C ARG A 146 8.18 -23.75 -8.29
N GLU A 147 8.58 -24.74 -7.51
CA GLU A 147 7.72 -25.46 -6.58
C GLU A 147 7.27 -24.55 -5.43
N LYS A 148 8.20 -23.76 -4.87
CA LYS A 148 7.89 -22.78 -3.82
C LYS A 148 6.85 -21.76 -4.30
N PHE A 149 7.04 -21.20 -5.50
CA PHE A 149 6.11 -20.23 -6.07
C PHE A 149 4.75 -20.87 -6.39
N PHE A 150 4.74 -22.05 -6.99
CA PHE A 150 3.52 -22.80 -7.30
C PHE A 150 2.69 -23.15 -6.06
N ILE A 151 3.34 -23.66 -5.01
CA ILE A 151 2.68 -23.98 -3.72
C ILE A 151 2.12 -22.69 -3.10
N SER A 152 2.91 -21.62 -3.06
CA SER A 152 2.48 -20.33 -2.52
C SER A 152 1.28 -19.75 -3.29
N CYS A 153 1.29 -19.84 -4.62
CA CYS A 153 0.16 -19.46 -5.47
C CYS A 153 -1.09 -20.25 -5.11
N LYS A 154 -1.01 -21.59 -5.05
CA LYS A 154 -2.15 -22.44 -4.73
C LYS A 154 -2.73 -22.14 -3.36
N ASP A 155 -1.88 -22.04 -2.35
CA ASP A 155 -2.29 -21.80 -0.97
C ASP A 155 -3.01 -20.44 -0.84
N GLN A 156 -2.41 -19.39 -1.39
CA GLN A 156 -2.96 -18.04 -1.29
C GLN A 156 -4.22 -17.85 -2.14
N ILE A 157 -4.35 -18.52 -3.30
CA ILE A 157 -5.61 -18.54 -4.06
C ILE A 157 -6.69 -19.30 -3.29
N ASN A 158 -6.37 -20.44 -2.67
CA ASN A 158 -7.31 -21.21 -1.87
C ASN A 158 -7.78 -20.47 -0.60
N LYS A 159 -6.91 -19.69 0.03
CA LYS A 159 -7.26 -18.78 1.13
C LYS A 159 -8.00 -17.53 0.63
N GLY A 160 -7.71 -17.11 -0.60
CA GLY A 160 -8.16 -15.86 -1.18
C GLY A 160 -9.57 -15.88 -1.78
N ILE A 161 -9.98 -17.01 -2.35
CA ILE A 161 -11.24 -17.19 -3.09
C ILE A 161 -12.27 -17.95 -2.24
N ASN A 162 -13.56 -17.60 -2.35
CA ASN A 162 -14.65 -18.31 -1.66
C ASN A 162 -14.88 -19.72 -2.24
N ASN A 163 -15.55 -20.61 -1.50
CA ASN A 163 -15.73 -22.01 -1.92
C ASN A 163 -16.58 -22.16 -3.20
N THR A 164 -17.47 -21.22 -3.49
CA THR A 164 -18.33 -21.24 -4.68
C THR A 164 -17.53 -20.97 -5.96
N ASP A 165 -16.56 -20.06 -5.89
CA ASP A 165 -15.72 -19.67 -7.03
C ASP A 165 -14.53 -20.62 -7.21
N LYS A 166 -14.05 -21.28 -6.14
CA LYS A 166 -13.07 -22.37 -6.25
C LYS A 166 -13.53 -23.50 -7.17
N LYS A 167 -14.83 -23.81 -7.17
CA LYS A 167 -15.41 -24.86 -8.02
C LYS A 167 -15.40 -24.51 -9.52
N LYS A 168 -15.14 -23.25 -9.87
CA LYS A 168 -15.17 -22.74 -11.25
C LYS A 168 -13.77 -22.60 -11.86
N ILE A 169 -12.72 -22.76 -11.05
CA ILE A 169 -11.33 -22.54 -11.44
C ILE A 169 -10.54 -23.80 -11.09
N ASP A 170 -9.88 -24.41 -12.08
CA ASP A 170 -8.83 -25.39 -11.84
C ASP A 170 -7.58 -24.64 -11.30
N ILE A 171 -7.54 -24.48 -9.97
CA ILE A 171 -6.47 -23.75 -9.27
C ILE A 171 -5.09 -24.35 -9.56
N PRO A 172 -4.88 -25.68 -9.57
CA PRO A 172 -3.63 -26.28 -10.03
C PRO A 172 -3.24 -25.86 -11.46
N ALA A 173 -4.15 -25.95 -12.43
CA ALA A 173 -3.86 -25.55 -13.80
C ALA A 173 -3.54 -24.06 -13.90
N PHE A 174 -4.30 -23.22 -13.19
CA PHE A 174 -4.12 -21.77 -13.18
C PHE A 174 -2.75 -21.41 -12.60
N CYS A 175 -2.43 -21.89 -11.40
CA CYS A 175 -1.14 -21.63 -10.77
C CYS A 175 0.03 -22.19 -11.57
N SER A 176 -0.13 -23.34 -12.24
CA SER A 176 0.91 -23.87 -13.13
C SER A 176 1.14 -22.92 -14.30
N CYS A 177 0.07 -22.43 -14.93
CA CYS A 177 0.16 -21.49 -16.05
C CYS A 177 0.82 -20.16 -15.63
N ILE A 178 0.43 -19.61 -14.48
CA ILE A 178 1.02 -18.38 -13.94
C ILE A 178 2.51 -18.55 -13.62
N THR A 179 2.86 -19.68 -13.00
CA THR A 179 4.23 -20.06 -12.68
C THR A 179 5.10 -20.08 -13.94
N ASP A 180 4.60 -20.62 -15.04
CA ASP A 180 5.38 -20.80 -16.27
C ASP A 180 5.43 -19.56 -17.18
N ASN A 181 4.40 -18.71 -17.14
CA ASN A 181 4.24 -17.57 -18.05
C ASN A 181 4.49 -16.21 -17.39
N LEU A 182 4.12 -16.03 -16.13
CA LEU A 182 4.18 -14.72 -15.47
C LEU A 182 5.49 -14.50 -14.72
N VAL A 183 6.09 -15.52 -14.11
CA VAL A 183 7.34 -15.38 -13.34
C VAL A 183 8.45 -14.70 -14.15
N LYS A 184 8.53 -14.99 -15.45
CA LYS A 184 9.50 -14.40 -16.39
C LYS A 184 9.33 -12.89 -16.61
N LYS A 185 8.19 -12.31 -16.20
CA LYS A 185 7.89 -10.88 -16.30
C LYS A 185 8.02 -10.13 -14.97
N LEU A 186 8.13 -10.86 -13.87
CA LEU A 186 8.18 -10.30 -12.52
C LEU A 186 9.61 -10.03 -12.06
N VAL A 187 9.75 -9.20 -11.03
CA VAL A 187 11.02 -8.90 -10.36
C VAL A 187 11.20 -9.85 -9.18
N ALA A 188 12.42 -10.31 -8.92
CA ALA A 188 12.69 -11.30 -7.87
C ALA A 188 12.30 -10.82 -6.46
N ASN A 189 12.62 -9.56 -6.13
CA ASN A 189 12.29 -8.96 -4.83
C ASN A 189 10.76 -8.91 -4.63
N ASP A 190 10.02 -8.53 -5.66
CA ASP A 190 8.55 -8.52 -5.64
C ASP A 190 7.98 -9.93 -5.42
N ILE A 191 8.56 -10.96 -6.04
CA ILE A 191 8.16 -12.35 -5.83
C ILE A 191 8.45 -12.79 -4.40
N GLN A 192 9.64 -12.48 -3.88
CA GLN A 192 10.01 -12.88 -2.53
C GLN A 192 9.13 -12.20 -1.46
N ASP A 193 8.92 -10.88 -1.56
CA ASP A 193 7.99 -10.14 -0.68
C ASP A 193 6.58 -10.74 -0.73
N ALA A 194 6.11 -11.09 -1.92
CA ALA A 194 4.78 -11.68 -2.08
C ALA A 194 4.65 -13.08 -1.50
N ILE A 195 5.72 -13.89 -1.53
CA ILE A 195 5.73 -15.20 -0.89
C ILE A 195 5.79 -15.03 0.64
N GLU A 196 6.68 -14.19 1.15
CA GLU A 196 6.93 -14.03 2.60
C GLU A 196 5.76 -13.36 3.32
N ASN A 197 5.12 -12.37 2.68
CA ASN A 197 4.06 -11.57 3.29
C ASN A 197 2.64 -11.97 2.81
N GLU A 198 2.49 -13.16 2.23
CA GLU A 198 1.21 -13.66 1.69
C GLU A 198 0.51 -12.69 0.70
N LYS A 199 1.27 -12.05 -0.21
CA LYS A 199 0.77 -11.07 -1.20
C LYS A 199 0.83 -11.54 -2.65
N ILE A 200 0.85 -12.85 -2.93
CA ILE A 200 0.87 -13.38 -4.31
C ILE A 200 -0.29 -12.82 -5.13
N LEU A 201 -1.51 -12.76 -4.59
CA LEU A 201 -2.64 -12.15 -5.31
C LEU A 201 -2.34 -10.69 -5.71
N GLY A 202 -1.82 -9.88 -4.79
CA GLY A 202 -1.43 -8.50 -5.10
C GLY A 202 -0.31 -8.39 -6.14
N LEU A 203 0.60 -9.36 -6.18
CA LEU A 203 1.67 -9.43 -7.17
C LEU A 203 1.15 -9.83 -8.55
N LEU A 204 0.27 -10.83 -8.61
CA LEU A 204 -0.35 -11.29 -9.85
C LEU A 204 -1.09 -10.12 -10.49
N PHE A 205 -1.96 -9.45 -9.74
CA PHE A 205 -2.91 -8.47 -10.29
C PHE A 205 -2.39 -7.03 -10.40
N LYS A 206 -1.09 -6.85 -10.68
CA LYS A 206 -0.54 -5.55 -11.12
C LYS A 206 -0.87 -5.36 -12.62
N ASN A 207 -1.36 -4.17 -13.03
CA ASN A 207 -1.81 -3.83 -14.41
C ASN A 207 -0.88 -4.28 -15.57
N GLN A 208 0.42 -4.47 -15.32
CA GLN A 208 1.38 -4.91 -16.33
C GLN A 208 1.32 -6.43 -16.63
N ASN A 209 0.51 -7.19 -15.91
CA ASN A 209 0.42 -8.66 -15.97
C ASN A 209 -0.88 -9.18 -16.61
N ASP A 210 -1.80 -8.28 -16.97
CA ASP A 210 -3.19 -8.59 -17.40
C ASP A 210 -3.29 -9.57 -18.59
N PRO A 211 -2.43 -9.52 -19.63
CA PRO A 211 -2.54 -10.44 -20.76
C PRO A 211 -2.27 -11.91 -20.41
N GLU A 212 -1.23 -12.18 -19.62
CA GLU A 212 -0.90 -13.54 -19.18
C GLU A 212 -1.89 -14.07 -18.16
N LEU A 213 -2.39 -13.21 -17.27
CA LEU A 213 -3.43 -13.59 -16.31
C LEU A 213 -4.69 -14.01 -17.03
N LYS A 214 -5.16 -13.20 -17.99
CA LYS A 214 -6.30 -13.51 -18.85
C LYS A 214 -6.10 -14.87 -19.54
N THR A 215 -4.96 -15.05 -20.19
CA THR A 215 -4.63 -16.29 -20.92
C THR A 215 -4.62 -17.51 -19.99
N CYS A 216 -4.01 -17.39 -18.81
CA CYS A 216 -3.95 -18.48 -17.85
C CYS A 216 -5.30 -18.78 -17.23
N PHE A 217 -6.13 -17.76 -17.08
CA PHE A 217 -7.45 -17.90 -16.52
C PHE A 217 -8.43 -18.59 -17.49
N GLU A 218 -8.45 -18.17 -18.75
CA GLU A 218 -9.23 -18.81 -19.81
C GLU A 218 -8.86 -20.30 -19.97
N LYS A 219 -7.58 -20.65 -19.79
CA LYS A 219 -7.10 -22.03 -19.85
C LYS A 219 -7.42 -22.89 -18.62
N SER A 220 -7.90 -22.27 -17.54
CA SER A 220 -8.09 -22.93 -16.24
C SER A 220 -9.49 -22.75 -15.68
N THR A 221 -10.42 -22.25 -16.49
CA THR A 221 -11.84 -22.14 -16.13
C THR A 221 -12.59 -23.39 -16.55
N ILE A 222 -13.47 -23.84 -15.67
CA ILE A 222 -14.41 -24.93 -15.95
C ILE A 222 -15.68 -24.24 -16.50
N ASN A 223 -16.15 -24.68 -17.68
CA ASN A 223 -17.22 -24.06 -18.48
C ASN A 223 -18.33 -23.39 -17.65
N SER A 224 -18.28 -22.06 -17.57
CA SER A 224 -19.39 -21.10 -17.28
C SER A 224 -18.89 -19.75 -16.73
N PHE A 225 -17.60 -19.61 -16.39
CA PHE A 225 -17.09 -18.40 -15.71
C PHE A 225 -16.50 -17.39 -16.72
N LYS A 226 -17.08 -16.19 -16.79
CA LYS A 226 -16.65 -15.17 -17.76
C LYS A 226 -15.41 -14.43 -17.24
N LEU A 227 -14.57 -13.94 -18.17
CA LEU A 227 -13.39 -13.14 -17.84
C LEU A 227 -13.71 -11.89 -17.00
N THR A 228 -14.90 -11.30 -17.21
CA THR A 228 -15.43 -10.21 -16.39
C THR A 228 -15.59 -10.60 -14.94
N ASP A 229 -16.00 -11.84 -14.66
CA ASP A 229 -16.20 -12.36 -13.30
C ASP A 229 -14.85 -12.55 -12.59
N PHE A 230 -13.80 -12.91 -13.35
CA PHE A 230 -12.44 -13.00 -12.83
C PHE A 230 -11.87 -11.64 -12.48
N ASN A 231 -11.95 -10.69 -13.41
CA ASN A 231 -11.46 -9.33 -13.20
C ASN A 231 -12.16 -8.69 -11.99
N ASN A 232 -13.48 -8.91 -11.86
CA ASN A 232 -14.25 -8.45 -10.71
C ASN A 232 -13.82 -9.11 -9.39
N LEU A 233 -13.59 -10.43 -9.37
CA LEU A 233 -13.11 -11.17 -8.20
C LEU A 233 -11.73 -10.68 -7.75
N ILE A 234 -10.84 -10.46 -8.73
CA ILE A 234 -9.48 -9.99 -8.55
C ILE A 234 -9.44 -8.58 -7.96
N ILE A 235 -10.14 -7.65 -8.61
CA ILE A 235 -10.16 -6.24 -8.23
C ILE A 235 -10.74 -6.13 -6.82
N ASN A 236 -11.81 -6.87 -6.54
CA ASN A 236 -12.40 -6.93 -5.19
C ASN A 236 -11.36 -7.40 -4.16
N LYS A 237 -10.64 -8.49 -4.43
CA LYS A 237 -9.66 -9.03 -3.46
C LYS A 237 -8.42 -8.16 -3.28
N SER A 238 -7.87 -7.59 -4.36
CA SER A 238 -6.72 -6.70 -4.30
C SER A 238 -7.05 -5.41 -3.55
N MET A 239 -8.24 -4.85 -3.77
CA MET A 239 -8.74 -3.69 -3.03
C MET A 239 -9.01 -4.01 -1.56
N TYR A 240 -9.58 -5.17 -1.27
CA TYR A 240 -9.78 -5.63 0.11
C TYR A 240 -8.45 -5.71 0.88
N ILE A 241 -7.44 -6.35 0.29
CA ILE A 241 -6.11 -6.50 0.90
C ILE A 241 -5.43 -5.13 1.04
N GLY A 242 -5.48 -4.29 0.01
CA GLY A 242 -4.91 -2.94 0.04
C GLY A 242 -5.54 -2.07 1.12
N CYS A 243 -6.87 -2.08 1.23
CA CYS A 243 -7.61 -1.42 2.29
C CYS A 243 -7.19 -1.93 3.67
N LEU A 244 -7.16 -3.26 3.87
CA LEU A 244 -6.77 -3.83 5.16
C LEU A 244 -5.36 -3.40 5.58
N ASN A 245 -4.39 -3.48 4.67
CA ASN A 245 -3.00 -3.10 4.95
C ASN A 245 -2.88 -1.61 5.33
N GLN A 246 -3.65 -0.73 4.69
CA GLN A 246 -3.69 0.69 5.07
C GLN A 246 -4.33 0.90 6.46
N MET A 247 -5.36 0.13 6.79
CA MET A 247 -6.05 0.25 8.08
C MET A 247 -5.21 -0.33 9.23
N THR A 248 -4.53 -1.46 9.02
CA THR A 248 -3.68 -2.10 10.03
C THR A 248 -2.36 -1.36 10.25
N SER A 249 -1.77 -0.73 9.22
CA SER A 249 -0.59 0.12 9.40
C SER A 249 -0.89 1.40 10.19
N LYS A 250 -2.11 1.93 10.12
CA LYS A 250 -2.55 3.12 10.89
C LYS A 250 -2.97 2.82 12.33
N GLN A 251 -3.27 1.57 12.69
CA GLN A 251 -3.66 1.18 14.05
C GLN A 251 -2.58 1.45 15.11
N GLN A 252 -1.31 1.59 14.71
CA GLN A 252 -0.21 1.87 15.64
C GLN A 252 -0.15 3.32 16.15
N LYS A 253 -0.96 4.26 15.63
CA LYS A 253 -0.80 5.68 15.96
C LYS A 253 -1.93 6.40 16.67
N ASN A 254 -3.18 5.93 16.61
CA ASN A 254 -4.28 6.51 17.40
C ASN A 254 -5.47 5.55 17.35
N GLY A 255 -5.97 5.13 18.52
CA GLY A 255 -7.00 4.11 18.63
C GLY A 255 -8.21 4.40 17.74
N GLN A 256 -8.39 3.63 16.67
CA GLN A 256 -9.59 3.69 15.84
C GLN A 256 -9.79 2.38 15.08
N MET A 257 -10.93 1.77 15.36
CA MET A 257 -11.52 0.58 14.72
C MET A 257 -10.83 -0.78 14.97
N SER A 258 -11.59 -1.75 15.50
CA SER A 258 -11.14 -3.14 15.71
C SER A 258 -10.82 -3.85 14.39
N LEU A 259 -9.95 -4.87 14.42
CA LEU A 259 -9.62 -5.67 13.24
C LEU A 259 -10.86 -6.25 12.55
N ASN A 260 -11.85 -6.69 13.34
CA ASN A 260 -13.12 -7.19 12.80
C ASN A 260 -13.91 -6.11 12.06
N ASN A 261 -13.95 -4.89 12.59
CA ASN A 261 -14.60 -3.77 11.92
C ASN A 261 -13.81 -3.32 10.67
N ALA A 262 -12.47 -3.36 10.71
CA ALA A 262 -11.65 -3.11 9.53
C ALA A 262 -11.91 -4.13 8.41
N LYS A 263 -12.02 -5.42 8.75
CA LYS A 263 -12.41 -6.47 7.79
C LYS A 263 -13.79 -6.22 7.19
N LYS A 264 -14.79 -5.89 8.01
CA LYS A 264 -16.14 -5.57 7.53
C LYS A 264 -16.16 -4.35 6.60
N TYR A 265 -15.43 -3.30 6.97
CA TYR A 265 -15.31 -2.08 6.18
C TYR A 265 -14.68 -2.36 4.82
N CYS A 266 -13.50 -2.97 4.81
CA CYS A 266 -12.77 -3.25 3.57
C CYS A 266 -13.53 -4.21 2.66
N SER A 267 -14.28 -5.16 3.22
CA SER A 267 -15.13 -6.06 2.43
C SER A 267 -16.28 -5.30 1.77
N CYS A 268 -16.94 -4.41 2.50
CA CYS A 268 -17.98 -3.57 1.94
C CYS A 268 -17.43 -2.66 0.85
N PHE A 269 -16.29 -2.01 1.12
CA PHE A 269 -15.63 -1.10 0.21
C PHE A 269 -15.29 -1.78 -1.12
N ALA A 270 -14.63 -2.93 -1.08
CA ALA A 270 -14.22 -3.65 -2.28
C ALA A 270 -15.41 -4.16 -3.10
N ALA A 271 -16.51 -4.56 -2.46
CA ALA A 271 -17.74 -4.92 -3.14
C ALA A 271 -18.45 -3.71 -3.77
N GLY A 272 -18.54 -2.59 -3.04
CA GLY A 272 -19.12 -1.34 -3.52
C GLY A 272 -18.36 -0.76 -4.71
N PHE A 273 -17.03 -0.89 -4.68
CA PHE A 273 -16.15 -0.48 -5.77
C PHE A 273 -16.50 -1.14 -7.10
N VAL A 274 -16.57 -2.47 -7.09
CA VAL A 274 -16.81 -3.28 -8.29
C VAL A 274 -18.25 -3.14 -8.78
N SER A 275 -19.23 -3.20 -7.86
CA SER A 275 -20.65 -3.13 -8.22
C SER A 275 -21.07 -1.79 -8.83
N LYS A 276 -20.38 -0.70 -8.49
CA LYS A 276 -20.63 0.63 -9.06
C LYS A 276 -19.79 0.95 -10.30
N GLY A 277 -18.96 0.01 -10.76
CA GLY A 277 -18.19 0.15 -12.00
C GLY A 277 -16.98 1.10 -11.92
N TYR A 278 -16.52 1.44 -10.72
CA TYR A 278 -15.35 2.30 -10.55
C TYR A 278 -14.07 1.59 -11.01
N THR A 279 -13.09 2.37 -11.48
CA THR A 279 -11.79 1.88 -11.92
C THR A 279 -10.66 2.38 -11.01
N TYR A 280 -9.50 1.73 -11.03
CA TYR A 280 -8.35 2.17 -10.22
C TYR A 280 -7.94 3.63 -10.49
N LEU A 281 -8.23 4.14 -11.70
CA LEU A 281 -8.02 5.55 -12.03
C LEU A 281 -8.99 6.46 -11.29
N ASP A 282 -10.22 6.01 -11.01
CA ASP A 282 -11.21 6.78 -10.26
C ASP A 282 -10.84 6.88 -8.79
N VAL A 283 -10.19 5.85 -8.21
CA VAL A 283 -9.60 5.94 -6.86
C VAL A 283 -8.55 7.05 -6.78
N LYS A 284 -7.75 7.23 -7.84
CA LYS A 284 -6.73 8.28 -7.88
C LYS A 284 -7.29 9.68 -8.08
N LYS A 285 -8.53 9.81 -8.55
CA LYS A 285 -9.22 11.09 -8.69
C LYS A 285 -9.87 11.55 -7.39
N ILE A 286 -9.94 10.68 -6.36
CA ILE A 286 -10.44 11.07 -5.04
C ILE A 286 -9.49 12.11 -4.47
N THR A 287 -9.92 13.36 -4.51
CA THR A 287 -9.17 14.50 -4.02
C THR A 287 -9.99 15.28 -2.98
N SER A 288 -11.29 15.00 -2.88
CA SER A 288 -12.22 15.73 -2.05
C SER A 288 -13.25 14.83 -1.34
N GLN A 289 -13.74 15.30 -0.20
CA GLN A 289 -14.90 14.71 0.48
C GLN A 289 -16.20 14.90 -0.30
N ASN A 290 -16.20 15.74 -1.34
CA ASN A 290 -17.36 15.96 -2.21
C ASN A 290 -17.41 15.01 -3.41
N ASP A 291 -16.38 14.16 -3.60
CA ASP A 291 -16.36 13.23 -4.72
C ASP A 291 -17.44 12.15 -4.58
N GLU A 292 -18.09 11.81 -5.69
CA GLU A 292 -19.18 10.81 -5.74
C GLU A 292 -18.76 9.49 -5.07
N PHE A 293 -17.55 9.02 -5.39
CA PHE A 293 -16.99 7.81 -4.80
C PHE A 293 -16.87 7.89 -3.26
N PHE A 294 -16.49 9.05 -2.73
CA PHE A 294 -16.37 9.25 -1.29
C PHE A 294 -17.74 9.14 -0.61
N ASN A 295 -18.72 9.87 -1.10
CA ASN A 295 -20.04 9.94 -0.46
C ASN A 295 -20.88 8.69 -0.69
N GLU A 296 -20.75 8.06 -1.86
CA GLU A 296 -21.66 6.99 -2.24
C GLU A 296 -21.06 5.58 -2.16
N ALA A 297 -19.74 5.43 -2.04
CA ALA A 297 -19.10 4.12 -1.89
C ALA A 297 -18.36 3.98 -0.55
N LEU A 298 -17.60 5.00 -0.14
CA LEU A 298 -16.81 4.95 1.10
C LEU A 298 -17.66 5.14 2.36
N ILE A 299 -18.42 6.24 2.46
CA ILE A 299 -19.20 6.58 3.66
C ILE A 299 -20.24 5.51 4.05
N PRO A 300 -21.02 4.92 3.12
CA PRO A 300 -21.98 3.88 3.48
C PRO A 300 -21.33 2.65 4.10
N CYS A 301 -20.11 2.30 3.67
CA CYS A 301 -19.34 1.21 4.26
C CYS A 301 -18.79 1.56 5.64
N LEU A 302 -18.35 2.80 5.85
CA LEU A 302 -17.94 3.29 7.17
C LEU A 302 -19.10 3.24 8.17
N ASN A 303 -20.30 3.63 7.76
CA ASN A 303 -21.50 3.62 8.61
C ASN A 303 -21.94 2.22 9.05
N LYS A 304 -21.52 1.15 8.36
CA LYS A 304 -21.79 -0.25 8.76
C LYS A 304 -20.90 -0.71 9.92
N VAL A 305 -19.77 -0.03 10.14
CA VAL A 305 -18.73 -0.47 11.11
C VAL A 305 -18.56 0.50 12.27
N VAL A 306 -18.87 1.78 12.05
CA VAL A 306 -19.02 2.75 13.14
C VAL A 306 -20.28 2.37 13.91
N LYS A 307 -20.16 2.21 15.24
CA LYS A 307 -21.34 1.99 16.09
C LYS A 307 -22.29 3.17 15.87
N LYS A 308 -23.51 2.89 15.38
CA LYS A 308 -24.61 3.85 15.48
C LYS A 308 -24.78 4.20 16.96
N VAL A 309 -24.91 5.48 17.27
CA VAL A 309 -25.29 5.91 18.62
C VAL A 309 -26.64 5.27 18.91
N ALA A 310 -26.65 4.30 19.82
CA ALA A 310 -27.85 3.55 20.15
C ALA A 310 -28.79 4.44 20.97
N TYR A 311 -30.09 4.27 20.76
CA TYR A 311 -31.12 4.90 21.57
C TYR A 311 -30.89 4.58 23.06
N GLN A 312 -30.87 5.61 23.92
CA GLN A 312 -30.63 5.49 25.37
C GLN A 312 -31.89 5.91 26.16
N PRO A 313 -32.90 5.03 26.30
CA PRO A 313 -34.17 5.37 26.94
C PRO A 313 -34.02 5.83 28.39
N ASN A 314 -33.04 5.29 29.11
CA ASN A 314 -32.80 5.59 30.53
C ASN A 314 -32.34 7.03 30.74
N ASP A 315 -31.81 7.68 29.71
CA ASP A 315 -31.39 9.07 29.77
C ASP A 315 -32.57 10.03 29.58
N ILE A 316 -33.78 9.54 29.24
CA ILE A 316 -34.96 10.35 28.96
C ILE A 316 -36.06 10.08 29.99
N ILE A 317 -36.37 11.08 30.80
CA ILE A 317 -37.49 11.09 31.74
C ILE A 317 -38.68 11.79 31.09
N GLY A 318 -39.87 11.19 31.21
CA GLY A 318 -41.12 11.66 30.61
C GLY A 318 -42.00 10.49 30.17
N ASN A 319 -43.32 10.65 30.31
CA ASN A 319 -44.29 9.57 30.12
C ASN A 319 -44.87 9.53 28.70
N SER A 320 -44.86 10.66 27.98
CA SER A 320 -45.39 10.75 26.63
C SER A 320 -44.53 9.96 25.63
N PHE A 321 -45.18 9.23 24.71
CA PHE A 321 -44.49 8.51 23.63
C PHE A 321 -43.81 9.47 22.63
N LEU A 322 -44.42 10.62 22.39
CA LEU A 322 -43.88 11.69 21.57
C LEU A 322 -44.05 13.03 22.28
N SER A 323 -43.19 13.99 21.94
CA SER A 323 -43.36 15.40 22.31
C SER A 323 -43.14 16.28 21.09
N LYS A 324 -44.02 17.27 20.90
CA LYS A 324 -43.92 18.28 19.83
C LYS A 324 -43.31 19.55 20.42
N VAL A 325 -42.13 19.92 19.92
CA VAL A 325 -41.38 21.08 20.38
C VAL A 325 -41.53 22.19 19.34
N PRO A 326 -42.16 23.33 19.68
CA PRO A 326 -42.27 24.45 18.75
C PRO A 326 -40.90 25.05 18.47
N LEU A 327 -40.64 25.34 17.21
CA LEU A 327 -39.43 26.00 16.73
C LEU A 327 -39.71 27.46 16.44
N ILE A 328 -38.73 28.30 16.76
CA ILE A 328 -38.77 29.73 16.47
C ILE A 328 -37.93 29.97 15.22
N GLU A 329 -38.58 30.30 14.11
CA GLU A 329 -37.90 30.69 12.88
C GLU A 329 -37.16 32.02 13.08
N GLN A 330 -35.92 32.09 12.60
CA GLN A 330 -35.06 33.26 12.63
C GLN A 330 -34.80 33.77 11.21
N ASN A 331 -35.83 34.20 10.48
CA ASN A 331 -35.71 34.63 9.07
C ASN A 331 -34.82 33.63 8.27
N HIS A 332 -33.93 34.13 7.41
CA HIS A 332 -32.99 33.32 6.61
C HIS A 332 -31.90 32.58 7.41
N TYR A 333 -31.93 32.59 8.75
CA TYR A 333 -30.87 32.03 9.61
C TYR A 333 -31.24 30.71 10.30
N GLY A 334 -32.36 30.09 9.92
CA GLY A 334 -32.80 28.78 10.43
C GLY A 334 -33.71 28.88 11.65
N TYR A 335 -33.68 27.87 12.52
CA TYR A 335 -34.63 27.71 13.62
C TYR A 335 -33.94 27.73 14.98
N LYS A 336 -34.69 28.13 16.01
CA LYS A 336 -34.28 28.02 17.42
C LYS A 336 -35.20 27.11 18.20
N VAL A 337 -34.60 26.29 19.07
CA VAL A 337 -35.28 25.45 20.05
C VAL A 337 -35.15 26.10 21.43
N LYS A 338 -36.27 26.20 22.15
CA LYS A 338 -36.26 26.57 23.57
C LYS A 338 -35.99 25.33 24.41
N MET A 339 -35.02 25.42 25.31
CA MET A 339 -34.76 24.37 26.30
C MET A 339 -34.29 25.00 27.62
N SER A 340 -34.32 24.22 28.69
CA SER A 340 -33.63 24.58 29.93
C SER A 340 -32.57 23.58 30.32
N ILE A 341 -31.54 24.06 31.02
CA ILE A 341 -30.59 23.23 31.75
C ILE A 341 -30.78 23.59 33.22
N GLY A 342 -31.32 22.67 34.01
CA GLY A 342 -31.86 23.02 35.34
C GLY A 342 -32.97 24.05 35.22
N SER A 343 -32.88 25.14 36.00
CA SER A 343 -33.87 26.24 36.02
C SER A 343 -33.67 27.29 34.92
N ILE A 344 -32.66 27.16 34.07
CA ILE A 344 -32.22 28.23 33.16
C ILE A 344 -32.72 27.99 31.75
N PHE A 345 -33.60 28.85 31.27
CA PHE A 345 -34.09 28.79 29.88
C PHE A 345 -33.17 29.55 28.92
N LYS A 346 -32.82 28.91 27.81
CA LYS A 346 -32.10 29.53 26.68
C LYS A 346 -32.67 29.03 25.35
N TYR A 347 -32.30 29.73 24.28
CA TYR A 347 -32.68 29.38 22.91
C TYR A 347 -31.43 28.96 22.13
N TYR A 348 -31.49 27.78 21.53
CA TYR A 348 -30.38 27.15 20.83
C TYR A 348 -30.69 27.09 19.35
N VAL A 349 -29.71 27.41 18.51
CA VAL A 349 -29.85 27.25 17.05
C VAL A 349 -29.98 25.77 16.75
N PHE A 350 -31.08 25.39 16.10
CA PHE A 350 -31.30 24.04 15.60
C PHE A 350 -30.34 23.78 14.44
N ASP A 351 -29.28 23.01 14.70
CA ASP A 351 -28.22 22.75 13.74
C ASP A 351 -27.96 21.24 13.65
N THR A 352 -28.60 20.61 12.68
CA THR A 352 -28.43 19.17 12.41
C THR A 352 -27.03 18.83 11.89
N GLY A 353 -26.26 19.82 11.43
CA GLY A 353 -24.86 19.68 11.04
C GLY A 353 -23.91 19.62 12.24
N ALA A 354 -24.29 20.22 13.37
CA ALA A 354 -23.51 20.14 14.60
C ALA A 354 -23.54 18.73 15.20
N SER A 355 -22.35 18.18 15.49
CA SER A 355 -22.26 16.83 16.07
C SER A 355 -22.66 16.79 17.55
N ASP A 356 -22.29 17.81 18.31
CA ASP A 356 -22.56 17.93 19.74
C ASP A 356 -23.44 19.16 20.03
N VAL A 357 -24.18 19.17 21.14
CA VAL A 357 -24.69 20.42 21.72
C VAL A 357 -23.48 21.33 21.98
N MET A 358 -23.58 22.61 21.63
CA MET A 358 -22.48 23.54 21.85
C MET A 358 -22.94 24.70 22.73
N ILE A 359 -22.24 24.91 23.83
CA ILE A 359 -22.45 26.03 24.75
C ILE A 359 -21.26 26.98 24.69
N ASN A 360 -21.51 28.25 25.02
CA ASN A 360 -20.44 29.25 25.08
C ASN A 360 -19.83 29.35 26.48
N LYS A 361 -18.67 30.02 26.55
CA LYS A 361 -17.94 30.24 27.81
C LYS A 361 -18.77 30.99 28.86
N ASP A 362 -19.68 31.86 28.45
CA ASP A 362 -20.53 32.63 29.37
C ASP A 362 -21.57 31.72 30.05
N LEU A 363 -22.23 30.86 29.27
CA LEU A 363 -23.16 29.89 29.81
C LEU A 363 -22.44 28.87 30.68
N GLU A 364 -21.26 28.39 30.27
CA GLU A 364 -20.42 27.52 31.11
C GLU A 364 -20.15 28.15 32.49
N LYS A 365 -19.61 29.38 32.53
CA LYS A 365 -19.33 30.10 33.79
C LYS A 365 -20.58 30.25 34.64
N TYR A 366 -21.71 30.55 34.00
CA TYR A 366 -22.98 30.69 34.69
C TYR A 366 -23.46 29.36 35.30
N LEU A 367 -23.38 28.25 34.55
CA LEU A 367 -23.76 26.93 35.04
C LEU A 367 -22.87 26.49 36.22
N LEU A 368 -21.56 26.77 36.16
CA LEU A 368 -20.63 26.56 37.28
C LEU A 368 -21.02 27.39 38.50
N SER A 369 -21.33 28.68 38.32
CA SER A 369 -21.72 29.59 39.41
C SER A 369 -23.03 29.22 40.12
N LYS A 370 -23.81 28.32 39.51
CA LYS A 370 -25.09 27.84 40.02
C LYS A 370 -25.03 26.38 40.49
N ASP A 371 -23.83 25.79 40.52
CA ASP A 371 -23.59 24.37 40.85
C ASP A 371 -24.44 23.40 40.00
N ILE A 372 -24.84 23.82 38.78
CA ILE A 372 -25.59 22.99 37.83
C ILE A 372 -24.66 22.02 37.10
N ILE A 373 -23.41 22.45 36.89
CA ILE A 373 -22.30 21.59 36.46
C ILE A 373 -21.14 21.75 37.45
N LYS A 374 -20.35 20.70 37.61
CA LYS A 374 -19.19 20.63 38.49
C LYS A 374 -17.95 20.17 37.73
N GLN A 375 -16.77 20.22 38.37
CA GLN A 375 -15.53 19.76 37.74
C GLN A 375 -15.57 18.28 37.32
N GLU A 376 -16.28 17.45 38.08
CA GLU A 376 -16.51 16.03 37.77
C GLU A 376 -17.36 15.78 36.51
N ASP A 377 -18.10 16.79 36.03
CA ASP A 377 -18.89 16.68 34.80
C ASP A 377 -18.04 16.88 33.54
N TYR A 378 -16.80 17.35 33.65
CA TYR A 378 -15.91 17.53 32.49
C TYR A 378 -15.33 16.19 32.04
N LEU A 379 -15.50 15.89 30.75
CA LEU A 379 -15.10 14.62 30.12
C LEU A 379 -13.76 14.71 29.39
N GLY A 380 -13.06 15.84 29.52
CA GLY A 380 -11.80 16.13 28.84
C GLY A 380 -11.96 17.04 27.63
N THR A 381 -11.13 16.85 26.61
CA THR A 381 -11.13 17.66 25.39
C THR A 381 -11.32 16.80 24.14
N LYS A 382 -11.97 17.37 23.12
CA LYS A 382 -12.25 16.74 21.83
C LYS A 382 -11.92 17.71 20.71
N SER A 383 -11.17 17.22 19.71
CA SER A 383 -10.94 17.96 18.46
C SER A 383 -12.25 17.98 17.66
N ILE A 384 -12.76 19.17 17.38
CA ILE A 384 -13.98 19.39 16.59
C ILE A 384 -13.69 20.33 15.42
N ILE A 385 -14.36 20.09 14.29
CA ILE A 385 -14.28 20.92 13.10
C ILE A 385 -15.54 21.80 13.07
N LEU A 386 -15.35 23.11 13.03
CA LEU A 386 -16.43 24.09 12.91
C LEU A 386 -16.87 24.24 11.45
N GLY A 387 -18.03 24.85 11.20
CA GLY A 387 -18.58 25.05 9.85
C GLY A 387 -17.72 25.92 8.91
N ASN A 388 -16.61 26.48 9.38
CA ASN A 388 -15.61 27.21 8.59
C ASN A 388 -14.30 26.40 8.43
N ASP A 389 -14.38 25.07 8.58
CA ASP A 389 -13.27 24.11 8.53
C ASP A 389 -12.16 24.32 9.57
N LYS A 390 -12.36 25.23 10.53
CA LYS A 390 -11.41 25.44 11.62
C LYS A 390 -11.48 24.27 12.60
N ASN A 391 -10.34 23.61 12.79
CA ASN A 391 -10.18 22.62 13.86
C ASN A 391 -9.89 23.33 15.19
N ILE A 392 -10.66 23.01 16.22
CA ILE A 392 -10.45 23.49 17.59
C ILE A 392 -10.48 22.32 18.57
N ASN A 393 -9.71 22.44 19.66
CA ASN A 393 -9.83 21.54 20.81
C ASN A 393 -10.85 22.13 21.79
N ALA A 394 -12.05 21.57 21.81
CA ALA A 394 -13.12 21.99 22.71
C ALA A 394 -13.11 21.16 23.99
N ARG A 395 -13.39 21.80 25.14
CA ARG A 395 -13.69 21.09 26.38
C ARG A 395 -15.08 20.47 26.27
N ILE A 396 -15.22 19.23 26.73
CA ILE A 396 -16.49 18.52 26.74
C ILE A 396 -17.01 18.43 28.17
N VAL A 397 -18.27 18.78 28.36
CA VAL A 397 -18.98 18.70 29.64
C VAL A 397 -20.23 17.84 29.50
N ARG A 398 -20.53 17.03 30.52
CA ARG A 398 -21.79 16.29 30.64
C ARG A 398 -22.87 17.21 31.20
N LEU A 399 -23.97 17.35 30.48
CA LEU A 399 -25.15 18.08 30.90
C LEU A 399 -26.25 17.11 31.33
N ASN A 400 -26.83 17.39 32.49
CA ASN A 400 -27.99 16.69 33.03
C ASN A 400 -29.18 17.65 33.18
N ASN A 401 -30.37 17.10 33.39
CA ASN A 401 -31.60 17.86 33.61
C ASN A 401 -31.91 18.86 32.49
N ILE A 402 -31.71 18.46 31.23
CA ILE A 402 -32.07 19.27 30.07
C ILE A 402 -33.58 19.10 29.80
N LYS A 403 -34.38 20.15 29.98
CA LYS A 403 -35.81 20.10 29.65
C LYS A 403 -36.05 20.56 28.20
N ILE A 404 -36.73 19.72 27.43
CA ILE A 404 -37.15 19.99 26.05
C ILE A 404 -38.51 19.32 25.78
N GLY A 405 -39.51 20.13 25.43
CA GLY A 405 -40.90 19.66 25.36
C GLY A 405 -41.34 19.01 26.68
N ASP A 406 -41.86 17.80 26.57
CA ASP A 406 -42.36 16.98 27.69
C ASP A 406 -41.27 16.10 28.33
N TYR A 407 -40.01 16.26 27.91
CA TYR A 407 -38.90 15.42 28.33
C TYR A 407 -37.88 16.15 29.17
N VAL A 408 -37.28 15.42 30.12
CA VAL A 408 -36.03 15.78 30.79
C VAL A 408 -34.96 14.78 30.35
N VAL A 409 -33.87 15.28 29.78
CA VAL A 409 -32.79 14.47 29.20
C VAL A 409 -31.50 14.63 30.00
N ASN A 410 -30.86 13.51 30.29
CA ASN A 410 -29.63 13.40 31.07
C ASN A 410 -28.45 12.89 30.23
N ASN A 411 -27.25 13.01 30.79
CA ASN A 411 -26.01 12.47 30.23
C ASN A 411 -25.74 12.93 28.78
N VAL A 412 -25.96 14.22 28.52
CA VAL A 412 -25.79 14.83 27.20
C VAL A 412 -24.41 15.46 27.10
N GLU A 413 -23.59 15.03 26.14
CA GLU A 413 -22.30 15.66 25.90
C GLU A 413 -22.48 17.02 25.20
N ALA A 414 -21.85 18.05 25.76
CA ALA A 414 -21.80 19.39 25.18
C ALA A 414 -20.36 19.88 25.01
N ALA A 415 -20.07 20.46 23.86
CA ALA A 415 -18.80 21.11 23.56
C ALA A 415 -18.83 22.58 23.96
N ILE A 416 -17.78 23.04 24.62
CA ILE A 416 -17.62 24.43 25.03
C ILE A 416 -16.80 25.17 23.98
N ILE A 417 -17.43 26.15 23.32
CA ILE A 417 -16.84 26.87 22.19
C ILE A 417 -16.82 28.39 22.43
N ASP A 418 -15.94 29.07 21.70
CA ASP A 418 -15.90 30.53 21.67
C ASP A 418 -16.87 31.04 20.60
N SER A 419 -18.15 31.19 21.00
CA SER A 419 -19.25 31.58 20.11
C SER A 419 -20.26 32.44 20.87
N LYS A 420 -20.89 33.39 20.16
CA LYS A 420 -22.05 34.13 20.69
C LYS A 420 -23.33 33.30 20.68
N LYS A 421 -23.37 32.23 19.86
CA LYS A 421 -24.53 31.35 19.68
C LYS A 421 -24.36 30.04 20.44
N LEU A 422 -25.48 29.49 20.87
CA LEU A 422 -25.61 28.13 21.40
C LEU A 422 -26.21 27.24 20.30
N PHE A 423 -25.72 26.01 20.17
CA PHE A 423 -26.14 25.10 19.11
C PHE A 423 -26.77 23.84 19.68
N PHE A 424 -27.90 23.47 19.12
CA PHE A 424 -28.59 22.22 19.34
C PHE A 424 -28.10 21.21 18.31
N GLY A 425 -27.10 20.42 18.69
CA GLY A 425 -26.49 19.41 17.83
C GLY A 425 -27.01 17.99 18.08
N ARG A 426 -26.42 17.04 17.36
CA ARG A 426 -26.87 15.65 17.32
C ARG A 426 -26.65 14.88 18.62
N SER A 427 -25.73 15.27 19.51
CA SER A 427 -25.50 14.55 20.78
C SER A 427 -26.76 14.47 21.66
N LEU A 428 -27.65 15.46 21.57
CA LEU A 428 -28.96 15.44 22.24
C LEU A 428 -30.03 14.73 21.39
N LEU A 429 -30.10 15.00 20.08
CA LEU A 429 -31.06 14.33 19.19
C LEU A 429 -30.89 12.80 19.17
N ASN A 430 -29.65 12.32 19.25
CA ASN A 430 -29.33 10.90 19.25
C ASN A 430 -29.75 10.20 20.56
N LYS A 431 -30.18 10.93 21.59
CA LYS A 431 -30.80 10.34 22.79
C LYS A 431 -32.17 9.78 22.49
N PHE A 432 -32.89 10.34 21.51
CA PHE A 432 -34.25 9.94 21.14
C PHE A 432 -34.26 8.77 20.15
N LYS A 433 -35.31 7.96 20.19
CA LYS A 433 -35.48 6.81 19.30
C LYS A 433 -35.63 7.26 17.84
N LYS A 434 -36.33 8.38 17.66
CA LYS A 434 -36.58 9.04 16.38
C LYS A 434 -36.81 10.52 16.66
N TRP A 435 -36.50 11.36 15.69
CA TRP A 435 -36.93 12.75 15.67
C TRP A 435 -37.38 13.13 14.25
N GLN A 436 -38.26 14.12 14.14
CA GLN A 436 -38.75 14.64 12.87
C GLN A 436 -38.82 16.16 12.95
N PHE A 437 -38.30 16.83 11.94
CA PHE A 437 -38.42 18.26 11.78
C PHE A 437 -39.44 18.55 10.66
N ASP A 438 -40.46 19.32 11.01
CA ASP A 438 -41.45 19.87 10.08
C ASP A 438 -41.17 21.37 9.91
N SER A 439 -40.73 21.77 8.71
CA SER A 439 -40.43 23.16 8.40
C SER A 439 -41.67 24.01 8.15
N GLN A 440 -42.77 23.39 7.71
CA GLN A 440 -44.01 24.09 7.42
C GLN A 440 -44.70 24.49 8.72
N ASP A 441 -44.85 23.52 9.63
CA ASP A 441 -45.47 23.73 10.93
C ASP A 441 -44.49 24.27 11.98
N LYS A 442 -43.18 24.27 11.66
CA LYS A 442 -42.10 24.73 12.55
C LYS A 442 -42.08 23.92 13.84
N ILE A 443 -42.16 22.60 13.71
CA ILE A 443 -42.24 21.66 14.84
C ILE A 443 -41.08 20.65 14.76
N LEU A 444 -40.40 20.46 15.90
CA LEU A 444 -39.52 19.31 16.12
C LEU A 444 -40.27 18.28 16.96
N THR A 445 -40.59 17.13 16.36
CA THR A 445 -41.20 16.00 17.07
C THR A 445 -40.11 15.05 17.56
N LEU A 446 -40.10 14.76 18.86
CA LEU A 446 -39.15 13.87 19.52
C LEU A 446 -39.89 12.61 20.00
N TYR A 447 -39.36 11.43 19.67
CA TYR A 447 -39.96 10.14 20.03
C TYR A 447 -39.08 9.42 21.05
N LYS A 448 -39.70 8.99 22.14
CA LYS A 448 -39.09 8.10 23.14
C LYS A 448 -39.27 6.63 22.72
#